data_AF-A0A9W9SC33-F1
#
_entry.id   AF-A0A9W9SC33-F1
#
_cell.length_a   1.000
_cell.length_b   1.000
_cell.length_c   1.000
_cell.angle_alpha   90.00
_cell.angle_beta   90.00
_cell.angle_gamma   90.00
#
_symmetry.space_group_name_H-M   'P 1'
#
loop_
_entity.id
_entity.type
_entity.pdbx_description
1 polymer ?
#
loop_
_entity_poly.entity_id
_entity_poly.type
_entity_poly.pdbx_seq_one_letter_code
_entity_poly.pdbx_strand_id
1 'polypeptide(L)'
;MSDKSSTAGSQSTRAKAIRVSLISYGHANGPIVRQRKEAPYHKDLAYNIRHLPNPPRNLRTNSTGLSRRLQKEFLRNDNVEAFLLEVQEKLQAAIEEAYDQLIHSTLGSETQQDPGIVDEYHSQNAESGEDAPVENFDVDIFVTICCEEGRHRSVAFVEELARRLAVFKHGDRPSQYWKILIDVKHRDIANPEELGGHLGQHKLSNKAQAKSRQQERNEKGNRHTSHPEYDY
;
A
#
# COMPACT_ATOMS: atom_id res chain seq x y z
N MET A 1 -43.29 29.46 37.86
CA MET A 1 -43.09 28.17 37.17
C MET A 1 -42.18 28.46 36.01
N SER A 2 -40.90 28.13 36.14
CA SER A 2 -39.86 28.51 35.19
C SER A 2 -39.48 27.28 34.36
N ASP A 3 -39.87 27.28 33.10
CA ASP A 3 -39.48 26.26 32.14
C ASP A 3 -38.02 26.50 31.71
N LYS A 4 -37.13 25.60 32.14
CA LYS A 4 -35.78 25.49 31.59
C LYS A 4 -35.81 24.55 30.40
N SER A 5 -35.89 25.13 29.21
CA SER A 5 -35.66 24.43 27.94
C SER A 5 -34.16 24.18 27.80
N SER A 6 -33.71 22.96 28.11
CA SER A 6 -32.35 22.49 27.84
C SER A 6 -32.18 22.21 26.34
N THR A 7 -31.41 23.06 25.67
CA THR A 7 -30.97 22.88 24.28
C THR A 7 -29.92 21.77 24.25
N ALA A 8 -30.31 20.58 23.78
CA ALA A 8 -29.37 19.48 23.54
C ALA A 8 -28.44 19.84 22.36
N GLY A 9 -27.15 20.01 22.64
CA GLY A 9 -26.12 20.21 21.62
C GLY A 9 -25.99 18.96 20.75
N SER A 10 -26.34 19.07 19.47
CA SER A 10 -26.14 18.02 18.47
C SER A 10 -24.64 17.89 18.18
N GLN A 11 -23.95 16.99 18.88
CA GLN A 11 -22.58 16.60 18.53
C GLN A 11 -22.59 15.85 17.19
N SER A 12 -22.15 16.52 16.14
CA SER A 12 -21.97 15.93 14.81
C SER A 12 -20.85 14.89 14.86
N THR A 13 -21.18 13.60 14.93
CA THR A 13 -20.21 12.52 14.85
C THR A 13 -19.67 12.42 13.43
N ARG A 14 -18.44 12.91 13.22
CA ARG A 14 -17.72 12.76 11.95
C ARG A 14 -17.53 11.28 11.63
N ALA A 15 -17.77 10.90 10.38
CA ALA A 15 -17.47 9.57 9.86
C ALA A 15 -16.00 9.23 10.11
N LYS A 16 -15.74 8.08 10.72
CA LYS A 16 -14.38 7.54 10.80
C LYS A 16 -13.93 7.10 9.41
N ALA A 17 -12.72 7.48 9.00
CA ALA A 17 -12.19 7.21 7.67
C ALA A 17 -10.98 6.27 7.73
N ILE A 18 -11.04 5.21 6.92
CA ILE A 18 -9.97 4.21 6.79
C ILE A 18 -9.37 4.32 5.39
N ARG A 19 -8.06 4.53 5.30
CA ARG A 19 -7.32 4.44 4.04
C ARG A 19 -6.63 3.08 3.95
N VAL A 20 -6.78 2.43 2.80
CA VAL A 20 -6.07 1.22 2.42
C VAL A 20 -5.22 1.54 1.19
N SER A 21 -3.90 1.65 1.38
CA SER A 21 -2.95 1.87 0.30
C SER A 21 -2.41 0.53 -0.21
N LEU A 22 -2.74 0.15 -1.45
CA LEU A 22 -2.25 -1.05 -2.11
C LEU A 22 -1.12 -0.71 -3.08
N ILE A 23 0.08 -1.23 -2.83
CA ILE A 23 1.27 -0.90 -3.60
C ILE A 23 1.89 -2.15 -4.21
N SER A 24 1.92 -2.21 -5.54
CA SER A 24 2.66 -3.25 -6.24
C SER A 24 4.09 -2.80 -6.51
N TYR A 25 5.06 -3.69 -6.30
CA TYR A 25 6.45 -3.42 -6.61
C TYR A 25 7.26 -4.67 -6.99
N GLY A 26 8.49 -4.45 -7.45
CA GLY A 26 9.47 -5.42 -7.90
C GLY A 26 10.59 -5.54 -6.89
N HIS A 27 10.83 -6.76 -6.43
CA HIS A 27 11.91 -7.09 -5.51
C HIS A 27 13.27 -6.66 -6.05
N ALA A 28 13.48 -6.75 -7.38
CA ALA A 28 14.72 -6.35 -8.04
C ALA A 28 15.04 -4.84 -7.93
N ASN A 29 14.06 -4.00 -7.57
CA ASN A 29 14.24 -2.56 -7.40
C ASN A 29 14.20 -2.15 -5.90
N GLY A 30 14.33 -3.11 -4.98
CA GLY A 30 14.39 -2.87 -3.53
C GLY A 30 13.01 -2.79 -2.85
N PRO A 31 12.97 -2.76 -1.50
CA PRO A 31 11.74 -2.63 -0.73
C PRO A 31 11.08 -1.25 -0.87
N ILE A 32 9.81 -1.14 -0.49
CA ILE A 32 9.13 0.16 -0.37
C ILE A 32 9.51 0.77 0.99
N VAL A 33 10.06 1.98 0.96
CA VAL A 33 10.28 2.79 2.16
C VAL A 33 9.06 3.69 2.34
N ARG A 34 8.29 3.46 3.39
CA ARG A 34 7.14 4.29 3.75
C ARG A 34 7.64 5.51 4.53
N GLN A 35 7.25 6.70 4.10
CA GLN A 35 7.30 7.87 4.97
C GLN A 35 6.10 7.76 5.93
N ARG A 36 6.39 7.67 7.24
CA ARG A 36 5.36 7.54 8.26
C ARG A 36 4.43 8.76 8.18
N LYS A 37 3.13 8.52 8.01
CA LYS A 37 2.09 9.55 8.07
C LYS A 37 1.45 9.52 9.46
N GLU A 38 0.93 10.67 9.88
CA GLU A 38 0.37 10.95 11.21
C GLU A 38 -1.06 10.39 11.42
N ALA A 39 -1.34 9.17 10.95
CA ALA A 39 -2.61 8.52 11.29
C ALA A 39 -2.52 7.95 12.72
N PRO A 40 -3.57 8.09 13.56
CA PRO A 40 -3.61 7.53 14.91
C PRO A 40 -3.35 6.03 14.93
N TYR A 41 -3.91 5.29 13.97
CA TYR A 41 -3.64 3.87 13.80
C TYR A 41 -2.96 3.60 12.46
N HIS A 42 -1.89 2.79 12.49
CA HIS A 42 -1.16 2.36 11.31
C HIS A 42 -0.91 0.85 11.31
N LYS A 43 -1.09 0.22 10.16
CA LYS A 43 -0.76 -1.20 9.94
C LYS A 43 -0.02 -1.36 8.63
N ASP A 44 1.10 -2.09 8.65
CA ASP A 44 1.85 -2.47 7.46
C ASP A 44 1.66 -3.97 7.19
N LEU A 45 1.28 -4.31 5.96
CA LEU A 45 1.18 -5.69 5.48
C LEU A 45 2.07 -5.83 4.24
N ALA A 46 2.93 -6.86 4.21
CA ALA A 46 3.87 -7.08 3.11
C ALA A 46 3.81 -8.53 2.61
N TYR A 47 3.60 -8.70 1.31
CA TYR A 47 3.41 -10.00 0.68
C TYR A 47 4.39 -10.21 -0.48
N ASN A 48 5.17 -11.28 -0.40
CA ASN A 48 6.05 -11.73 -1.49
C ASN A 48 5.38 -12.84 -2.30
N ILE A 49 4.95 -12.51 -3.51
CA ILE A 49 4.22 -13.44 -4.39
C ILE A 49 5.09 -14.07 -5.47
N ARG A 50 6.42 -14.06 -5.30
CA ARG A 50 7.34 -14.65 -6.29
C ARG A 50 7.21 -16.16 -6.42
N HIS A 51 6.65 -16.82 -5.42
CA HIS A 51 6.33 -18.24 -5.42
C HIS A 51 5.12 -18.59 -6.30
N LEU A 52 4.26 -17.61 -6.63
CA LEU A 52 3.11 -17.82 -7.52
C LEU A 52 3.53 -18.00 -8.99
N PRO A 53 2.75 -18.76 -9.77
CA PRO A 53 3.08 -19.06 -11.16
C PRO A 53 3.26 -17.78 -12.00
N ASN A 54 4.20 -17.82 -12.94
CA ASN A 54 4.41 -16.73 -13.87
C ASN A 54 3.34 -16.73 -14.97
N PRO A 55 2.79 -15.57 -15.34
CA PRO A 55 1.95 -15.48 -16.53
C PRO A 55 2.70 -15.94 -17.80
N PRO A 56 1.98 -16.43 -18.83
CA PRO A 56 2.56 -16.86 -20.10
C PRO A 56 3.51 -15.83 -20.71
N ARG A 57 4.64 -16.29 -21.26
CA ARG A 57 5.73 -15.43 -21.76
C ARG A 57 5.25 -14.43 -22.81
N ASN A 58 4.44 -14.89 -23.75
CA ASN A 58 3.86 -14.06 -24.82
C ASN A 58 3.04 -12.88 -24.28
N LEU A 59 2.36 -13.03 -23.14
CA LEU A 59 1.64 -11.93 -22.48
C LEU A 59 2.60 -10.98 -21.78
N ARG A 60 3.62 -11.51 -21.08
CA ARG A 60 4.58 -10.71 -20.32
C ARG A 60 5.43 -9.77 -21.19
N THR A 61 5.73 -10.17 -22.43
CA THR A 61 6.60 -9.37 -23.31
C THR A 61 5.99 -8.01 -23.66
N ASN A 62 4.68 -7.97 -23.91
CA ASN A 62 4.02 -6.79 -24.48
C ASN A 62 2.97 -6.15 -23.56
N SER A 63 2.76 -6.70 -22.36
CA SER A 63 1.75 -6.19 -21.43
C SER A 63 2.23 -6.19 -19.99
N THR A 64 1.56 -5.39 -19.17
CA THR A 64 1.73 -5.33 -17.72
C THR A 64 0.54 -6.00 -17.03
N GLY A 65 0.58 -6.08 -15.69
CA GLY A 65 -0.52 -6.57 -14.88
C GLY A 65 -1.81 -5.74 -14.97
N LEU A 66 -1.80 -4.59 -15.65
CA LEU A 66 -3.00 -3.80 -15.96
C LEU A 66 -3.81 -4.39 -17.12
N SER A 67 -3.19 -5.23 -17.96
CA SER A 67 -3.88 -5.86 -19.08
C SER A 67 -4.91 -6.87 -18.60
N ARG A 68 -6.17 -6.69 -18.99
CA ARG A 68 -7.26 -7.64 -18.69
C ARG A 68 -6.95 -9.06 -19.15
N ARG A 69 -6.28 -9.21 -20.29
CA ARG A 69 -5.87 -10.54 -20.79
C ARG A 69 -4.84 -11.19 -19.87
N LEU A 70 -3.86 -10.44 -19.38
CA LEU A 70 -2.85 -10.97 -18.46
C LEU A 70 -3.47 -11.27 -17.09
N GLN A 71 -4.31 -10.37 -16.57
CA GLN A 71 -5.05 -10.58 -15.32
C GLN A 71 -5.86 -11.88 -15.38
N LYS A 72 -6.69 -12.06 -16.43
CA LYS A 72 -7.53 -13.25 -16.59
C LYS A 72 -6.73 -14.55 -16.60
N GLU A 73 -5.61 -14.60 -17.34
CA GLU A 73 -4.78 -15.80 -17.40
C GLU A 73 -4.04 -16.08 -16.09
N PHE A 74 -3.56 -15.03 -15.41
CA PHE A 74 -2.88 -15.17 -14.12
C PHE A 74 -3.83 -15.63 -13.01
N LEU A 75 -5.02 -15.03 -12.94
CA LEU A 75 -6.04 -15.29 -11.92
C LEU A 75 -6.82 -16.59 -12.15
N ARG A 76 -6.72 -17.20 -13.34
CA ARG A 76 -7.30 -18.52 -13.60
C ARG A 76 -6.61 -19.64 -12.81
N ASN A 77 -5.45 -19.38 -12.21
CA ASN A 77 -4.73 -20.37 -11.45
C ASN A 77 -5.25 -20.45 -10.00
N ASP A 78 -5.63 -21.65 -9.56
CA ASP A 78 -6.21 -21.88 -8.24
C ASP A 78 -5.28 -21.47 -7.09
N ASN A 79 -3.97 -21.62 -7.23
CA ASN A 79 -3.02 -21.20 -6.19
C ASN A 79 -2.96 -19.66 -6.07
N VAL A 80 -3.12 -18.95 -7.20
CA VAL A 80 -3.19 -17.50 -7.20
C VAL A 80 -4.48 -17.05 -6.54
N GLU A 81 -5.61 -17.69 -6.88
CA GLU A 81 -6.92 -17.40 -6.32
C GLU A 81 -6.97 -17.65 -4.81
N ALA A 82 -6.48 -18.82 -4.36
CA ALA A 82 -6.42 -19.17 -2.94
C ALA A 82 -5.56 -18.18 -2.14
N PHE A 83 -4.39 -17.80 -2.67
CA PHE A 83 -3.53 -16.81 -2.01
C PHE A 83 -4.18 -15.42 -1.99
N LEU A 84 -4.97 -15.07 -3.01
CA LEU A 84 -5.70 -13.81 -3.04
C LEU A 84 -6.80 -13.77 -1.98
N LEU A 85 -7.55 -14.84 -1.82
CA LEU A 85 -8.53 -14.98 -0.74
C LEU A 85 -7.86 -14.87 0.64
N GLU A 86 -6.73 -15.54 0.84
CA GLU A 86 -5.98 -15.45 2.11
C GLU A 86 -5.55 -14.00 2.42
N VAL A 87 -5.00 -13.28 1.43
CA VAL A 87 -4.62 -11.87 1.62
C VAL A 87 -5.84 -10.98 1.86
N GLN A 88 -6.94 -11.24 1.16
CA GLN A 88 -8.18 -10.51 1.33
C GLN A 88 -8.73 -10.68 2.76
N GLU A 89 -8.81 -11.91 3.27
CA GLU A 89 -9.28 -12.20 4.63
C GLU A 89 -8.40 -11.53 5.69
N LYS A 90 -7.07 -11.61 5.53
CA LYS A 90 -6.13 -10.95 6.44
C LYS A 90 -6.30 -9.43 6.45
N LEU A 91 -6.55 -8.84 5.29
CA LEU A 91 -6.77 -7.40 5.17
C LEU A 91 -8.12 -6.99 5.77
N GLN A 92 -9.18 -7.77 5.56
CA GLN A 92 -10.47 -7.54 6.20
C GLN A 92 -10.36 -7.61 7.73
N ALA A 93 -9.69 -8.63 8.26
CA ALA A 93 -9.43 -8.75 9.69
C ALA A 93 -8.63 -7.54 10.24
N ALA A 94 -7.63 -7.05 9.50
CA ALA A 94 -6.86 -5.87 9.89
C ALA A 94 -7.72 -4.58 9.90
N ILE A 95 -8.66 -4.47 8.97
CA ILE A 95 -9.61 -3.36 8.91
C ILE A 95 -10.57 -3.40 10.11
N GLU A 96 -11.09 -4.58 10.45
CA GLU A 96 -11.95 -4.78 11.62
C GLU A 96 -11.21 -4.52 12.94
N GLU A 97 -9.98 -5.03 13.08
CA GLU A 97 -9.10 -4.79 14.23
C GLU A 97 -8.88 -3.29 14.45
N ALA A 98 -8.58 -2.55 13.37
CA ALA A 98 -8.37 -1.10 13.44
C ALA A 98 -9.64 -0.35 13.85
N TYR A 99 -10.80 -0.82 13.38
CA TYR A 99 -12.08 -0.25 13.76
C TYR A 99 -12.39 -0.44 15.25
N ASP A 100 -12.21 -1.65 15.77
CA ASP A 100 -12.46 -1.95 17.19
C ASP A 100 -11.56 -1.09 18.10
N GLN A 101 -10.28 -0.95 17.76
CA GLN A 101 -9.36 -0.09 18.50
C GLN A 101 -9.83 1.37 18.53
N LEU A 102 -10.32 1.87 17.40
CA LEU A 102 -10.80 3.24 17.28
C LEU A 102 -12.10 3.47 18.08
N ILE A 103 -12.96 2.46 18.25
CA ILE A 103 -14.12 2.56 19.16
C ILE A 103 -13.66 2.61 20.61
N HIS A 104 -12.78 1.69 21.02
CA HIS A 104 -12.32 1.59 22.41
C HIS A 104 -11.60 2.86 22.87
N SER A 105 -10.81 3.51 22.00
CA SER A 105 -10.20 4.81 22.31
C SER A 105 -11.21 5.96 22.46
N THR A 106 -12.39 5.87 21.85
CA THR A 106 -13.42 6.94 21.95
C THR A 106 -14.21 6.86 23.26
N LEU A 107 -14.45 5.66 23.80
CA LEU A 107 -15.24 5.46 25.03
C LEU A 107 -14.40 5.47 26.33
N GLY A 108 -13.07 5.38 26.26
CA GLY A 108 -12.20 5.24 27.43
C GLY A 108 -11.69 6.53 28.07
N SER A 109 -11.96 7.71 27.51
CA SER A 109 -11.34 8.98 27.94
C SER A 109 -12.19 9.85 28.89
N GLU A 110 -13.30 9.37 29.44
CA GLU A 110 -14.18 10.18 30.33
C GLU A 110 -13.86 10.12 31.84
N THR A 111 -12.78 9.50 32.29
CA THR A 111 -12.47 9.44 33.74
C THR A 111 -11.04 9.87 34.07
N GLN A 112 -10.79 11.18 34.09
CA GLN A 112 -10.21 11.91 35.24
C GLN A 112 -9.86 13.36 34.85
N GLN A 113 -10.64 14.30 35.39
CA GLN A 113 -10.23 15.68 35.59
C GLN A 113 -9.32 15.74 36.83
N ASP A 114 -8.12 16.31 36.70
CA ASP A 114 -7.60 17.23 37.72
C ASP A 114 -6.77 18.33 37.02
N PRO A 115 -6.96 19.63 37.31
CA PRO A 115 -6.37 20.75 36.60
C PRO A 115 -5.15 21.32 37.33
N GLY A 116 -4.02 21.42 36.62
CA GLY A 116 -2.83 22.14 37.09
C GLY A 116 -2.26 23.04 35.99
N ILE A 117 -2.56 24.34 36.06
CA ILE A 117 -2.08 25.41 35.20
C ILE A 117 -0.68 25.86 35.65
N VAL A 118 0.31 25.99 34.73
CA VAL A 118 0.96 27.29 34.37
C VAL A 118 1.94 27.14 33.17
N ASP A 119 1.92 28.22 32.36
CA ASP A 119 2.60 28.55 31.10
C ASP A 119 4.13 28.34 31.04
N GLU A 120 4.68 28.08 29.84
CA GLU A 120 5.66 29.00 29.24
C GLU A 120 5.87 28.81 27.72
N TYR A 121 6.10 29.94 27.03
CA TYR A 121 6.09 30.18 25.60
C TYR A 121 7.35 29.66 24.85
N HIS A 122 7.21 29.26 23.58
CA HIS A 122 8.07 29.75 22.49
C HIS A 122 7.45 29.54 21.10
N SER A 123 7.20 30.66 20.42
CA SER A 123 6.91 30.75 18.98
C SER A 123 8.18 30.59 18.17
N GLN A 124 8.08 29.97 16.97
CA GLN A 124 8.54 30.60 15.72
C GLN A 124 8.08 29.83 14.46
N ASN A 125 7.38 30.58 13.61
CA ASN A 125 7.48 30.69 12.15
C ASN A 125 7.16 29.50 11.22
N ALA A 126 5.97 29.62 10.63
CA ALA A 126 5.68 29.70 9.20
C ALA A 126 6.68 29.10 8.20
N GLU A 127 6.21 28.16 7.38
CA GLU A 127 6.42 28.24 5.94
C GLU A 127 5.25 27.62 5.18
N SER A 128 4.76 28.40 4.22
CA SER A 128 3.62 28.15 3.35
C SER A 128 4.01 27.14 2.27
N GLY A 129 3.37 25.97 2.30
CA GLY A 129 3.24 25.07 1.16
C GLY A 129 1.77 24.96 0.82
N GLU A 130 1.42 25.01 -0.46
CA GLU A 130 0.06 24.83 -0.95
C GLU A 130 -0.46 23.43 -0.58
N ASP A 131 -1.08 23.33 0.60
CA ASP A 131 -1.62 22.10 1.12
C ASP A 131 -2.87 21.72 0.31
N ALA A 132 -2.70 20.73 -0.55
CA ALA A 132 -3.79 19.83 -0.90
C ALA A 132 -4.50 19.43 0.41
N PRO A 133 -5.84 19.38 0.45
CA PRO A 133 -6.58 19.10 1.68
C PRO A 133 -5.98 17.85 2.32
N VAL A 134 -5.36 18.02 3.49
CA VAL A 134 -4.80 16.91 4.25
C VAL A 134 -6.00 16.07 4.69
N GLU A 135 -6.34 15.07 3.88
CA GLU A 135 -7.33 14.08 4.25
C GLU A 135 -6.76 13.34 5.46
N ASN A 136 -7.17 13.78 6.64
CA ASN A 136 -6.85 13.15 7.92
C ASN A 136 -7.69 11.88 8.03
N PHE A 137 -7.03 10.74 7.87
CA PHE A 137 -7.60 9.41 8.08
C PHE A 137 -7.31 8.95 9.51
N ASP A 138 -8.30 8.33 10.15
CA ASP A 138 -8.14 7.78 11.49
C ASP A 138 -7.29 6.50 11.48
N VAL A 139 -7.36 5.76 10.36
CA VAL A 139 -6.69 4.48 10.15
C VAL A 139 -6.00 4.50 8.79
N ASP A 140 -4.71 4.12 8.77
CA ASP A 140 -3.93 3.99 7.53
C ASP A 140 -3.27 2.59 7.43
N ILE A 141 -3.88 1.73 6.62
CA ILE A 141 -3.39 0.38 6.34
C ILE A 141 -2.61 0.41 5.02
N PHE A 142 -1.35 0.00 5.08
CA PHE A 142 -0.43 0.04 3.96
C PHE A 142 -0.04 -1.38 3.57
N VAL A 143 -0.43 -1.77 2.36
CA VAL A 143 -0.25 -3.12 1.84
C VAL A 143 0.73 -3.08 0.68
N THR A 144 1.82 -3.82 0.80
CA THR A 144 2.83 -3.92 -0.26
C THR A 144 2.86 -5.34 -0.81
N ILE A 145 2.82 -5.47 -2.14
CA ILE A 145 2.82 -6.76 -2.83
C ILE A 145 3.97 -6.77 -3.83
N CYS A 146 4.90 -7.71 -3.65
CA CYS A 146 6.11 -7.78 -4.45
C CYS A 146 6.16 -9.02 -5.35
N CYS A 147 6.55 -8.80 -6.61
CA CYS A 147 7.02 -9.86 -7.50
C CYS A 147 8.46 -9.58 -7.91
N GLU A 148 9.00 -10.26 -8.92
CA GLU A 148 10.41 -10.05 -9.31
C GLU A 148 10.64 -8.65 -9.90
N GLU A 149 9.95 -8.33 -11.00
CA GLU A 149 10.15 -7.07 -11.75
C GLU A 149 9.13 -5.98 -11.41
N GLY A 150 8.05 -6.29 -10.69
CA GLY A 150 7.02 -5.31 -10.32
C GLY A 150 6.06 -4.94 -11.45
N ARG A 151 6.06 -5.66 -12.58
CA ARG A 151 5.31 -5.29 -13.79
C ARG A 151 4.10 -6.17 -14.13
N HIS A 152 4.05 -7.41 -13.63
CA HIS A 152 3.06 -8.40 -14.05
C HIS A 152 2.24 -8.94 -12.87
N ARG A 153 2.81 -9.89 -12.11
CA ARG A 153 2.11 -10.61 -11.04
C ARG A 153 1.62 -9.65 -9.96
N SER A 154 2.51 -8.83 -9.40
CA SER A 154 2.15 -7.94 -8.29
C SER A 154 1.10 -6.91 -8.68
N VAL A 155 1.19 -6.40 -9.90
CA VAL A 155 0.23 -5.42 -10.44
C VAL A 155 -1.13 -6.07 -10.65
N ALA A 156 -1.19 -7.22 -11.34
CA ALA A 156 -2.45 -7.94 -11.57
C ALA A 156 -3.11 -8.36 -10.25
N PHE A 157 -2.30 -8.77 -9.27
CA PHE A 157 -2.77 -9.16 -7.94
C PHE A 157 -3.37 -7.97 -7.18
N VAL A 158 -2.68 -6.83 -7.15
CA VAL A 158 -3.16 -5.60 -6.50
C VAL A 158 -4.46 -5.09 -7.13
N GLU A 159 -4.54 -5.09 -8.47
CA GLU A 159 -5.73 -4.66 -9.21
C GLU A 159 -6.95 -5.54 -8.93
N GLU A 160 -6.72 -6.84 -8.73
CA GLU A 160 -7.77 -7.78 -8.35
C GLU A 160 -8.22 -7.57 -6.90
N LEU A 161 -7.26 -7.47 -5.98
CA LEU A 161 -7.53 -7.23 -4.57
C LEU A 161 -8.34 -5.94 -4.37
N ALA A 162 -7.93 -4.84 -5.02
CA ALA A 162 -8.63 -3.56 -4.98
C ALA A 162 -10.10 -3.69 -5.41
N ARG A 163 -10.35 -4.45 -6.49
CA ARG A 163 -11.71 -4.64 -7.00
C ARG A 163 -12.59 -5.43 -6.04
N ARG A 164 -12.04 -6.45 -5.37
CA ARG A 164 -12.77 -7.22 -4.36
C ARG A 164 -13.09 -6.39 -3.13
N LEU A 165 -12.14 -5.57 -2.69
CA LEU A 165 -12.35 -4.64 -1.58
C LEU A 165 -13.36 -3.53 -1.93
N ALA A 166 -13.46 -3.10 -3.19
CA ALA A 166 -14.47 -2.11 -3.58
C ALA A 166 -15.92 -2.66 -3.46
N VAL A 167 -16.09 -3.98 -3.57
CA VAL A 167 -17.37 -4.67 -3.38
C VAL A 167 -17.60 -5.04 -1.92
N PHE A 168 -16.59 -4.90 -1.06
CA PHE A 168 -16.72 -5.04 0.38
C PHE A 168 -17.62 -3.91 0.92
N LYS A 169 -18.93 -4.15 0.82
CA LYS A 169 -19.95 -3.33 1.45
C LYS A 169 -19.98 -3.72 2.91
N HIS A 170 -20.00 -2.69 3.75
CA HIS A 170 -20.28 -2.75 5.19
C HIS A 170 -21.05 -4.00 5.55
N GLY A 171 -20.43 -4.90 6.31
CA GLY A 171 -21.20 -5.92 7.02
C GLY A 171 -22.34 -5.22 7.75
N ASP A 172 -23.49 -5.89 7.82
CA ASP A 172 -24.82 -5.42 8.26
C ASP A 172 -24.91 -4.85 9.70
N ARG A 173 -23.89 -4.13 10.17
CA ARG A 173 -23.79 -3.53 11.49
C ARG A 173 -24.31 -2.09 11.43
N PRO A 174 -25.50 -1.78 11.99
CA PRO A 174 -26.22 -0.54 11.70
C PRO A 174 -25.65 0.75 12.32
N SER A 175 -24.51 0.73 13.01
CA SER A 175 -24.26 1.77 14.03
C SER A 175 -23.14 2.76 13.74
N GLN A 176 -22.22 2.53 12.81
CA GLN A 176 -21.22 3.55 12.43
C GLN A 176 -20.89 3.44 10.94
N TYR A 177 -21.16 4.52 10.21
CA TYR A 177 -20.76 4.67 8.82
C TYR A 177 -19.27 5.01 8.81
N TRP A 178 -18.43 4.07 8.38
CA TRP A 178 -17.02 4.34 8.12
C TRP A 178 -16.79 4.41 6.60
N LYS A 179 -15.91 5.32 6.19
CA LYS A 179 -15.56 5.48 4.77
C LYS A 179 -14.25 4.74 4.53
N ILE A 180 -14.29 3.71 3.69
CA ILE A 180 -13.06 3.06 3.19
C ILE A 180 -12.65 3.77 1.92
N LEU A 181 -11.42 4.29 1.89
CA LEU A 181 -10.75 4.75 0.69
C LEU A 181 -9.69 3.71 0.30
N ILE A 182 -9.71 3.27 -0.94
CA ILE A 182 -8.73 2.33 -1.49
C ILE A 182 -7.88 3.08 -2.51
N ASP A 183 -6.60 3.23 -2.20
CA ASP A 183 -5.62 3.86 -3.07
C ASP A 183 -4.72 2.79 -3.68
N VAL A 184 -4.61 2.76 -5.01
CA VAL A 184 -3.77 1.80 -5.72
C VAL A 184 -2.59 2.52 -6.37
N LYS A 185 -1.37 2.02 -6.14
CA LYS A 185 -0.15 2.54 -6.77
C LYS A 185 0.74 1.42 -7.28
N HIS A 186 1.29 1.60 -8.47
CA HIS A 186 2.25 0.68 -9.07
C HIS A 186 3.61 1.35 -9.19
N ARG A 187 4.58 0.98 -8.35
CA ARG A 187 5.89 1.66 -8.34
C ARG A 187 6.64 1.50 -9.66
N ASP A 188 6.60 0.30 -10.24
CA ASP A 188 7.45 -0.07 -11.38
C ASP A 188 6.71 -0.04 -12.73
N ILE A 189 5.55 0.61 -12.78
CA ILE A 189 4.83 0.92 -14.02
C ILE A 189 4.76 2.45 -14.12
N ALA A 190 5.26 3.00 -15.24
CA ALA A 190 5.14 4.43 -15.50
C ALA A 190 3.67 4.83 -15.61
N ASN A 191 3.28 5.91 -14.93
CA ASN A 191 1.95 6.48 -15.08
C ASN A 191 1.81 7.08 -16.49
N PRO A 192 0.84 6.66 -17.32
CA PRO A 192 0.65 7.26 -18.64
C PRO A 192 0.38 8.77 -18.60
N GLU A 193 -0.04 9.34 -17.47
CA GLU A 193 -0.29 10.77 -17.33
C GLU A 193 0.98 11.64 -17.25
N GLU A 194 2.15 11.07 -16.93
CA GLU A 194 3.44 11.80 -16.92
C GLU A 194 4.10 11.92 -18.32
N LEU A 195 3.49 11.33 -19.36
CA LEU A 195 4.03 11.31 -20.73
C LEU A 195 3.61 12.50 -21.61
N GLY A 196 2.86 13.46 -21.07
CA GLY A 196 2.39 14.64 -21.81
C GLY A 196 3.42 15.76 -22.02
N GLY A 197 4.64 15.67 -21.47
CA GLY A 197 5.53 16.85 -21.35
C GLY A 197 6.92 16.79 -22.00
N HIS A 198 7.45 15.64 -22.40
CA HIS A 198 8.82 15.57 -22.94
C HIS A 198 8.91 14.73 -24.21
N LEU A 199 8.76 15.43 -25.35
CA LEU A 199 9.48 15.07 -26.57
C LEU A 199 10.98 14.99 -26.25
N GLY A 200 11.61 13.89 -26.64
CA GLY A 200 13.05 13.84 -26.84
C GLY A 200 13.80 12.94 -25.86
N GLN A 201 14.16 11.76 -26.36
CA GLN A 201 15.43 11.08 -26.08
C GLN A 201 15.72 10.72 -24.62
N HIS A 202 15.44 9.48 -24.24
CA HIS A 202 16.42 8.53 -23.68
C HIS A 202 15.69 7.24 -23.30
N LYS A 203 15.22 6.54 -24.33
CA LYS A 203 14.81 5.13 -24.21
C LYS A 203 16.08 4.30 -24.09
N LEU A 204 16.79 4.39 -22.96
CA LEU A 204 17.84 3.43 -22.64
C LEU A 204 17.15 2.07 -22.55
N SER A 205 17.33 1.26 -23.59
CA SER A 205 16.65 -0.01 -23.72
C SER A 205 16.92 -0.87 -22.48
N ASN A 206 15.87 -1.37 -21.85
CA ASN A 206 15.96 -2.32 -20.71
C ASN A 206 16.83 -3.56 -21.02
N LYS A 207 17.19 -3.78 -22.30
CA LYS A 207 18.16 -4.78 -22.76
C LYS A 207 19.58 -4.49 -22.26
N ALA A 208 19.97 -3.23 -22.06
CA ALA A 208 21.29 -2.84 -21.57
C ALA A 208 21.45 -3.12 -20.06
N GLN A 209 20.44 -2.78 -19.24
CA GLN A 209 20.47 -3.06 -17.80
C GLN A 209 20.40 -4.57 -17.50
N ALA A 210 19.61 -5.34 -18.24
CA ALA A 210 19.57 -6.80 -18.07
C ALA A 210 20.89 -7.47 -18.48
N LYS A 211 21.53 -7.03 -19.57
CA LYS A 211 22.83 -7.55 -19.99
C LYS A 211 23.95 -7.19 -19.02
N SER A 212 23.98 -5.97 -18.51
CA SER A 212 24.95 -5.55 -17.49
C SER A 212 24.86 -6.43 -16.23
N ARG A 213 23.64 -6.78 -15.80
CA ARG A 213 23.41 -7.65 -14.63
C ARG A 213 23.81 -9.12 -14.87
N GLN A 214 23.67 -9.62 -16.10
CA GLN A 214 24.14 -10.98 -16.44
C GLN A 214 25.66 -11.04 -16.53
N GLN A 215 26.29 -10.00 -17.06
CA GLN A 215 27.75 -9.91 -17.13
C GLN A 215 28.38 -9.83 -15.72
N GLU A 216 27.80 -9.06 -14.80
CA GLU A 216 28.27 -9.00 -13.41
C GLU A 216 28.18 -10.35 -12.68
N ARG A 217 27.15 -11.18 -12.97
CA ARG A 217 27.04 -12.54 -12.44
C ARG A 217 28.11 -13.48 -12.98
N ASN A 218 28.45 -13.36 -14.27
CA ASN A 218 29.50 -14.17 -14.88
C ASN A 218 30.89 -13.77 -14.36
N GLU A 219 31.13 -12.49 -14.13
CA GLU A 219 32.42 -11.99 -13.61
C GLU A 219 32.65 -12.36 -12.14
N LYS A 220 31.59 -12.44 -11.32
CA LYS A 220 31.69 -12.90 -9.92
C LYS A 220 31.83 -14.42 -9.79
N GLY A 221 31.26 -15.20 -10.72
CA GLY A 221 31.41 -16.66 -10.73
C GLY A 221 32.81 -17.16 -11.11
N ASN A 222 33.61 -16.35 -11.81
CA ASN A 222 34.90 -16.78 -12.35
C ASN A 222 36.10 -16.55 -11.38
N ARG A 223 35.85 -16.13 -10.13
CA ARG A 223 36.91 -15.85 -9.14
C ARG A 223 37.19 -17.00 -8.16
N HIS A 224 36.56 -18.16 -8.32
CA HIS A 224 36.67 -19.28 -7.35
C HIS A 224 37.41 -20.52 -7.90
N THR A 225 38.08 -20.43 -9.06
CA THR A 225 38.74 -21.58 -9.72
C THR A 225 40.25 -21.45 -9.89
N SER A 226 40.93 -20.58 -9.14
CA SER A 226 42.39 -20.56 -9.08
C SER A 226 42.86 -21.07 -7.72
N HIS A 227 42.88 -22.40 -7.57
CA HIS A 227 43.57 -23.09 -6.49
C HIS A 227 45.06 -23.15 -6.85
N PRO A 228 45.99 -22.62 -6.04
CA PRO A 228 47.40 -22.86 -6.26
C PRO A 228 47.71 -24.32 -5.90
N GLU A 229 48.36 -24.99 -6.84
CA GLU A 229 48.93 -26.32 -6.74
C GLU A 229 50.15 -26.25 -5.81
N TYR A 230 50.19 -27.12 -4.79
CA TYR A 230 51.33 -27.25 -3.89
C TYR A 230 52.38 -28.13 -4.57
N ASP A 231 53.57 -27.59 -4.85
CA ASP A 231 54.76 -28.37 -5.17
C ASP A 231 55.50 -28.76 -3.89
N TYR A 232 55.88 -30.03 -3.82
CA TYR A 232 56.63 -30.71 -2.76
C TYR A 232 58.10 -30.33 -2.72
#